data_AF-A0A7V9T0Q9-F1
#
_entry.id   AF-A0A7V9T0Q9-F1
#
_cell.length_a   1.000
_cell.length_b   1.000
_cell.length_c   1.000
_cell.angle_alpha   90.00
_cell.angle_beta   90.00
_cell.angle_gamma   90.00
#
_symmetry.space_group_name_H-M   'P 1'
#
loop_
_entity.id
_entity.type
_entity.pdbx_description
1 polymer ?
#
loop_
_entity_poly.entity_id
_entity_poly.type
_entity_poly.pdbx_seq_one_letter_code
_entity_poly.pdbx_strand_id
1 'polypeptide(L)'
;ESLIVVTADHGAAFVAGETLRGASEGNYQEVAWVPLLVKAPRQGEGERRDVPARSVDLLPTIADHLDADLSWDLDGASLLGPRPRTDGRVELLLAADIAFGEQDENPVFDREEGFERVLKGAPPYVGGRAEVRPYRLGRLGGLVGRKVDELDVAESAGFSGRLTDKDALADVDVDDEDGVPSYVTGEVESGRPLSLAVSVNGVIGGWSGLTRTYADVEDIRRAGGDVDLPEGSQDVYTFRTFVPPSLLRDGRNDVEVFVVEGGVDDARLRRVAME
;
A
#
# COMPACT_ATOMS: atom_id res chain seq x y z
N GLU A 1 7.53 -29.64 -14.19
CA GLU A 1 8.49 -28.70 -13.57
C GLU A 1 8.22 -27.32 -14.15
N SER A 2 8.40 -26.26 -13.37
CA SER A 2 7.98 -24.92 -13.78
C SER A 2 9.02 -23.88 -13.37
N LEU A 3 9.19 -22.86 -14.22
CA LEU A 3 9.76 -21.58 -13.84
C LEU A 3 8.61 -20.71 -13.33
N ILE A 4 8.76 -20.12 -12.14
CA ILE A 4 7.79 -19.18 -11.58
C ILE A 4 8.48 -17.84 -11.40
N VAL A 5 7.87 -16.79 -11.95
CA VAL A 5 8.32 -15.41 -11.78
C VAL A 5 7.18 -14.63 -11.13
N VAL A 6 7.48 -13.92 -10.05
CA VAL A 6 6.56 -12.98 -9.40
C VAL A 6 7.21 -11.61 -9.38
N THR A 7 6.53 -10.62 -9.94
CA THR A 7 6.98 -9.23 -9.96
C THR A 7 5.79 -8.28 -10.03
N ALA A 8 6.05 -6.97 -10.02
CA ALA A 8 5.08 -5.94 -10.34
C ALA A 8 5.55 -5.17 -11.58
N ASP A 9 4.62 -4.59 -12.31
CA ASP A 9 4.90 -3.71 -13.46
C ASP A 9 5.46 -2.36 -13.01
N HIS A 10 5.02 -1.86 -11.86
CA HIS A 10 5.49 -0.60 -11.28
C HIS A 10 5.38 -0.59 -9.74
N GLY A 11 6.07 0.37 -9.11
CA GLY A 11 5.89 0.71 -7.70
C GLY A 11 4.72 1.67 -7.47
N ALA A 12 4.50 2.04 -6.20
CA ALA A 12 3.54 3.06 -5.80
C ALA A 12 3.99 3.66 -4.46
N ALA A 13 3.92 4.98 -4.35
CA ALA A 13 4.36 5.71 -3.16
C ALA A 13 3.22 5.96 -2.16
N PHE A 14 3.48 5.68 -0.90
CA PHE A 14 2.59 5.92 0.24
C PHE A 14 3.16 7.00 1.17
N VAL A 15 3.76 8.03 0.58
CA VAL A 15 4.34 9.18 1.28
C VAL A 15 3.32 10.32 1.30
N ALA A 16 2.98 10.79 2.50
CA ALA A 16 2.00 11.87 2.65
C ALA A 16 2.48 13.16 1.96
N GLY A 17 1.63 13.74 1.11
CA GLY A 17 1.93 14.96 0.36
C GLY A 17 2.67 14.74 -0.96
N GLU A 18 3.01 13.49 -1.29
CA GLU A 18 3.60 13.09 -2.57
C GLU A 18 2.57 12.39 -3.45
N THR A 19 2.82 12.36 -4.75
CA THR A 19 1.92 11.65 -5.67
C THR A 19 2.09 10.14 -5.55
N LEU A 20 1.03 9.37 -5.80
CA LEU A 20 1.07 7.90 -5.71
C LEU A 20 1.98 7.25 -6.78
N ARG A 21 2.04 7.85 -7.98
CA ARG A 21 2.70 7.25 -9.16
C ARG A 21 3.67 8.17 -9.90
N GLY A 22 3.69 9.46 -9.59
CA GLY A 22 4.68 10.39 -10.12
C GLY A 22 5.91 10.41 -9.22
N ALA A 23 7.09 10.38 -9.82
CA ALA A 23 8.34 10.40 -9.08
C ALA A 23 8.79 11.83 -8.73
N SER A 24 9.24 12.02 -7.51
CA SER A 24 9.90 13.22 -6.99
C SER A 24 11.07 12.78 -6.12
N GLU A 25 11.93 13.70 -5.72
CA GLU A 25 12.99 13.43 -4.71
C GLU A 25 12.43 12.84 -3.41
N GLY A 26 11.18 13.17 -3.06
CA GLY A 26 10.51 12.70 -1.85
C GLY A 26 10.06 11.24 -1.91
N ASN A 27 9.73 10.72 -3.10
CA ASN A 27 9.04 9.43 -3.21
C ASN A 27 9.59 8.45 -4.27
N TYR A 28 10.58 8.83 -5.08
CA TYR A 28 11.02 8.02 -6.23
C TYR A 28 11.40 6.59 -5.84
N GLN A 29 11.92 6.39 -4.63
CA GLN A 29 12.28 5.07 -4.10
C GLN A 29 11.11 4.09 -4.00
N GLU A 30 9.89 4.57 -3.74
CA GLU A 30 8.70 3.72 -3.64
C GLU A 30 8.05 3.48 -5.02
N VAL A 31 8.36 4.35 -6.00
CA VAL A 31 7.85 4.24 -7.37
C VAL A 31 8.74 3.35 -8.24
N ALA A 32 10.07 3.45 -8.09
CA ALA A 32 11.03 2.78 -8.98
C ALA A 32 11.25 1.29 -8.70
N TRP A 33 11.09 0.84 -7.46
CA TRP A 33 11.47 -0.52 -7.08
C TRP A 33 10.25 -1.42 -6.97
N VAL A 34 10.35 -2.59 -7.61
CA VAL A 34 9.36 -3.67 -7.57
C VAL A 34 9.99 -4.95 -7.04
N PRO A 35 9.22 -5.85 -6.41
CA PRO A 35 9.75 -7.17 -6.07
C PRO A 35 10.08 -7.95 -7.35
N LEU A 36 11.13 -8.77 -7.31
CA LEU A 36 11.40 -9.78 -8.33
C LEU A 36 11.78 -11.08 -7.63
N LEU A 37 10.88 -12.06 -7.69
CA LEU A 37 11.10 -13.40 -7.15
C LEU A 37 11.13 -14.37 -8.33
N VAL A 38 12.23 -15.10 -8.46
CA VAL A 38 12.40 -16.12 -9.50
C VAL A 38 12.61 -17.47 -8.83
N LYS A 39 11.73 -18.42 -9.11
CA LYS A 39 11.86 -19.82 -8.72
C LYS A 39 12.21 -20.63 -9.96
N ALA A 40 13.49 -20.97 -10.10
CA ALA A 40 13.97 -21.76 -11.22
C ALA A 40 13.48 -23.23 -11.12
N PRO A 41 13.32 -23.93 -12.25
CA PRO A 41 13.06 -25.36 -12.26
C PRO A 41 14.10 -26.11 -11.41
N ARG A 42 13.65 -27.04 -10.56
CA ARG A 42 14.49 -27.88 -9.67
C ARG A 42 15.35 -27.13 -8.64
N GLN A 43 15.25 -25.80 -8.52
CA GLN A 43 16.01 -25.08 -7.49
C GLN A 43 15.60 -25.56 -6.09
N GLY A 44 16.57 -26.03 -5.29
CA GLY A 44 16.35 -26.52 -3.93
C GLY A 44 16.67 -25.50 -2.85
N GLU A 45 17.46 -24.48 -3.17
CA GLU A 45 17.97 -23.49 -2.21
C GLU A 45 17.71 -22.06 -2.71
N GLY A 46 17.43 -21.16 -1.78
CA GLY A 46 17.23 -19.74 -2.05
C GLY A 46 18.55 -18.98 -2.15
N GLU A 47 18.63 -18.03 -3.09
CA GLU A 47 19.78 -17.14 -3.26
C GLU A 47 19.26 -15.70 -3.38
N ARG A 48 19.97 -14.75 -2.76
CA ARG A 48 19.76 -13.32 -3.01
C ARG A 48 20.80 -12.85 -4.04
N ARG A 49 20.33 -12.35 -5.17
CA ARG A 49 21.17 -11.65 -6.16
C ARG A 49 20.98 -10.15 -6.02
N ASP A 50 22.03 -9.48 -5.56
CA ASP A 50 22.05 -8.02 -5.39
C ASP A 50 22.70 -7.37 -6.61
N VAL A 51 22.04 -7.52 -7.76
CA VAL A 51 22.47 -6.95 -9.05
C VAL A 51 21.39 -6.00 -9.55
N PRO A 52 21.76 -4.96 -10.32
CA PRO A 52 20.76 -4.07 -10.91
C PRO A 52 19.91 -4.86 -11.88
N ALA A 53 18.60 -4.78 -11.72
CA ALA A 53 17.63 -5.42 -12.60
C ALA A 53 16.62 -4.37 -13.07
N ARG A 54 16.22 -4.48 -14.34
CA ARG A 54 15.09 -3.74 -14.92
C ARG A 54 14.05 -4.72 -15.43
N SER A 55 12.81 -4.28 -15.59
CA SER A 55 11.72 -5.11 -16.14
C SER A 55 12.08 -5.74 -17.49
N VAL A 56 12.81 -5.02 -18.36
CA VAL A 56 13.28 -5.51 -19.66
C VAL A 56 14.27 -6.68 -19.58
N ASP A 57 14.91 -6.89 -18.43
CA ASP A 57 15.84 -8.00 -18.20
C ASP A 57 15.11 -9.33 -17.95
N LEU A 58 13.79 -9.29 -17.72
CA LEU A 58 13.03 -10.48 -17.37
C LEU A 58 12.90 -11.46 -18.54
N LEU A 59 12.57 -10.99 -19.74
CA LEU A 59 12.43 -11.83 -20.92
C LEU A 59 13.72 -12.61 -21.26
N PRO A 60 14.91 -11.96 -21.39
CA PRO A 60 16.15 -12.70 -21.64
C PRO A 60 16.51 -13.64 -20.48
N THR A 61 16.16 -13.31 -19.23
CA THR A 61 16.36 -14.21 -18.07
C THR A 61 15.50 -15.47 -18.15
N ILE A 62 14.24 -15.33 -18.59
CA ILE A 62 13.34 -16.47 -18.81
C ILE A 62 13.86 -17.36 -19.93
N ALA A 63 14.30 -16.76 -21.05
CA ALA A 63 14.84 -17.51 -22.18
C ALA A 63 16.08 -18.32 -21.79
N ASP A 64 16.98 -17.72 -21.00
CA ASP A 64 18.19 -18.39 -20.47
C ASP A 64 17.84 -19.57 -19.54
N HIS A 65 16.83 -19.43 -18.68
CA HIS A 65 16.33 -20.54 -17.87
C HIS A 65 15.70 -21.69 -18.68
N LEU A 66 15.17 -21.39 -19.86
CA LEU A 66 14.48 -22.34 -20.73
C LEU A 66 15.37 -22.89 -21.86
N ASP A 67 16.63 -22.44 -21.94
CA ASP A 67 17.54 -22.73 -23.07
C ASP A 67 16.88 -22.40 -24.43
N ALA A 68 16.22 -21.23 -24.49
CA ALA A 68 15.47 -20.76 -25.65
C ALA A 68 16.21 -19.65 -26.38
N ASP A 69 16.34 -19.79 -27.70
CA ASP A 69 16.89 -18.75 -28.57
C ASP A 69 15.83 -17.68 -28.87
N LEU A 70 16.19 -16.40 -28.65
CA LEU A 70 15.37 -15.25 -29.03
C LEU A 70 15.90 -14.67 -30.35
N SER A 71 15.01 -14.50 -31.33
CA SER A 71 15.39 -14.09 -32.69
C SER A 71 15.33 -12.58 -32.94
N TRP A 72 15.15 -11.78 -31.89
CA TRP A 72 15.01 -10.32 -31.96
C TRP A 72 15.97 -9.65 -30.98
N ASP A 73 16.33 -8.41 -31.30
CA ASP A 73 17.17 -7.58 -30.44
C ASP A 73 16.42 -7.21 -29.16
N LEU A 74 17.14 -7.18 -28.03
CA LEU A 74 16.59 -6.90 -26.71
C LEU A 74 17.35 -5.76 -26.05
N ASP A 75 16.63 -4.87 -25.38
CA ASP A 75 17.23 -3.80 -24.56
C ASP A 75 17.77 -4.31 -23.22
N GLY A 76 17.27 -5.46 -22.76
CA GLY A 76 17.64 -6.11 -21.51
C GLY A 76 18.70 -7.20 -21.66
N ALA A 77 19.22 -7.67 -20.54
CA ALA A 77 20.16 -8.78 -20.47
C ALA A 77 19.75 -9.79 -19.41
N SER A 78 20.10 -11.07 -19.61
CA SER A 78 19.82 -12.12 -18.62
C SER A 78 20.50 -11.80 -17.28
N LEU A 79 19.73 -11.89 -16.19
CA LEU A 79 20.20 -11.75 -14.81
C LEU A 79 21.00 -12.99 -14.34
N LEU A 80 21.11 -14.02 -15.17
CA LEU A 80 21.95 -15.19 -14.90
C LEU A 80 23.39 -15.02 -15.37
N GLY A 81 23.64 -14.05 -16.25
CA GLY A 81 24.93 -13.84 -16.89
C GLY A 81 26.01 -13.23 -15.98
N PRO A 82 27.30 -13.31 -16.39
CA PRO A 82 28.44 -12.88 -15.58
C PRO A 82 28.66 -11.35 -15.54
N ARG A 83 27.88 -10.58 -16.32
CA ARG A 83 28.02 -9.12 -16.41
C ARG A 83 26.77 -8.46 -15.84
N PRO A 84 26.74 -8.17 -14.53
CA PRO A 84 25.70 -7.32 -13.99
C PRO A 84 25.76 -5.95 -14.68
N ARG A 85 24.59 -5.33 -14.85
CA ARG A 85 24.53 -3.89 -15.13
C ARG A 85 25.32 -3.12 -14.06
N THR A 86 25.84 -1.95 -14.41
CA THR A 86 26.60 -1.09 -13.49
C THR A 86 26.11 0.36 -13.54
N ASP A 87 24.92 0.59 -14.07
CA ASP A 87 24.32 1.92 -14.09
C ASP A 87 23.86 2.31 -12.66
N GLY A 88 24.31 3.49 -12.23
CA GLY A 88 23.93 4.08 -10.95
C GLY A 88 22.67 4.94 -11.03
N ARG A 89 21.92 4.87 -12.14
CA ARG A 89 20.82 5.79 -12.44
C ARG A 89 19.50 5.05 -12.61
N VAL A 90 18.45 5.61 -12.04
CA VAL A 90 17.06 5.23 -12.29
C VAL A 90 16.41 6.39 -13.04
N GLU A 91 15.93 6.10 -14.25
CA GLU A 91 15.13 7.04 -15.03
C GLU A 91 13.67 6.62 -14.90
N LEU A 92 12.80 7.54 -14.51
CA LEU A 92 11.38 7.27 -14.31
C LEU A 92 10.54 8.19 -15.18
N LEU A 93 9.53 7.64 -15.82
CA LEU A 93 8.50 8.44 -16.47
C LEU A 93 7.72 9.20 -15.40
N LEU A 94 7.56 10.51 -15.55
CA LEU A 94 6.82 11.32 -14.59
C LEU A 94 5.32 11.12 -14.85
N ALA A 95 4.52 10.84 -13.81
CA ALA A 95 3.06 10.80 -13.98
C ALA A 95 2.49 12.12 -14.51
N ALA A 96 3.22 13.24 -14.35
CA ALA A 96 2.87 14.51 -14.96
C ALA A 96 3.00 14.51 -16.49
N ASP A 97 3.79 13.63 -17.11
CA ASP A 97 3.81 13.48 -18.58
C ASP A 97 2.50 12.88 -19.10
N ILE A 98 1.83 12.07 -18.28
CA ILE A 98 0.52 11.47 -18.59
C ILE A 98 -0.62 12.45 -18.30
N ALA A 99 -0.47 13.35 -17.32
CA ALA A 99 -1.55 14.21 -16.83
C ALA A 99 -1.46 15.70 -17.25
N PHE A 100 -0.27 16.23 -17.54
CA PHE A 100 -0.01 17.68 -17.65
C PHE A 100 0.86 18.12 -18.83
N GLY A 101 1.20 17.23 -19.76
CA GLY A 101 1.94 17.54 -20.99
C GLY A 101 3.45 17.32 -20.88
N GLU A 102 4.09 17.10 -22.04
CA GLU A 102 5.48 16.70 -22.22
C GLU A 102 6.47 17.52 -21.37
N GLN A 103 7.21 16.87 -20.47
CA GLN A 103 8.55 17.34 -20.12
C GLN A 103 9.56 16.90 -21.19
N ASP A 104 10.56 17.74 -21.45
CA ASP A 104 11.59 17.46 -22.46
C ASP A 104 12.47 16.25 -22.07
N GLU A 105 12.60 15.92 -20.77
CA GLU A 105 13.42 14.82 -20.26
C GLU A 105 12.82 14.17 -19.00
N ASN A 106 12.95 12.84 -18.89
CA ASN A 106 12.54 12.11 -17.69
C ASN A 106 13.45 12.46 -16.50
N PRO A 107 12.93 12.54 -15.26
CA PRO A 107 13.77 12.66 -14.09
C PRO A 107 14.70 11.45 -13.91
N VAL A 108 15.93 11.75 -13.53
CA VAL A 108 16.99 10.77 -13.25
C VAL A 108 17.38 10.85 -11.79
N PHE A 109 17.27 9.73 -11.09
CA PHE A 109 17.58 9.62 -9.67
C PHE A 109 18.78 8.71 -9.40
N ASP A 110 19.39 8.89 -8.23
CA ASP A 110 20.46 8.01 -7.75
C ASP A 110 19.91 6.65 -7.33
N ARG A 111 20.41 5.59 -7.96
CA ARG A 111 19.95 4.22 -7.70
C ARG A 111 20.40 3.69 -6.34
N GLU A 112 21.63 3.98 -5.93
CA GLU A 112 22.18 3.44 -4.70
C GLU A 112 21.48 4.07 -3.50
N GLU A 113 21.33 5.40 -3.52
CA GLU A 113 20.59 6.13 -2.51
C GLU A 113 19.13 5.66 -2.42
N GLY A 114 18.45 5.57 -3.57
CA GLY A 114 17.05 5.13 -3.60
C GLY A 114 16.87 3.70 -3.08
N PHE A 115 17.75 2.77 -3.49
CA PHE A 115 17.66 1.40 -3.00
C PHE A 115 17.95 1.28 -1.51
N GLU A 116 18.91 2.06 -0.99
CA GLU A 116 19.10 2.15 0.45
C GLU A 116 17.85 2.65 1.19
N ARG A 117 17.12 3.62 0.62
CA ARG A 117 15.87 4.11 1.20
C ARG A 117 14.79 3.03 1.21
N VAL A 118 14.68 2.22 0.14
CA VAL A 118 13.80 1.03 0.12
C VAL A 118 14.15 0.06 1.25
N LEU A 119 15.44 -0.27 1.41
CA LEU A 119 15.90 -1.20 2.45
C LEU A 119 15.74 -0.66 3.88
N LYS A 120 15.72 0.67 4.06
CA LYS A 120 15.42 1.34 5.34
C LYS A 120 13.92 1.36 5.66
N GLY A 121 13.06 1.00 4.71
CA GLY A 121 11.62 0.87 4.90
C GLY A 121 11.28 -0.12 6.02
N ALA A 122 10.33 0.24 6.88
CA ALA A 122 9.95 -0.60 8.01
C ALA A 122 9.22 -1.86 7.53
N PRO A 123 9.67 -3.07 7.87
CA PRO A 123 8.93 -4.29 7.56
C PRO A 123 7.60 -4.31 8.35
N PRO A 124 6.63 -5.15 7.95
CA PRO A 124 5.47 -5.40 8.79
C PRO A 124 5.88 -5.85 10.20
N TYR A 125 5.09 -5.48 11.21
CA TYR A 125 5.36 -5.88 12.58
C TYR A 125 5.35 -7.41 12.70
N VAL A 126 6.45 -7.95 13.21
CA VAL A 126 6.62 -9.38 13.46
C VAL A 126 5.85 -9.79 14.73
N GLY A 127 5.42 -11.04 14.79
CA GLY A 127 4.63 -11.60 15.89
C GLY A 127 3.13 -11.59 15.61
N GLY A 128 2.33 -11.97 16.62
CA GLY A 128 0.89 -12.13 16.46
C GLY A 128 0.49 -13.29 15.54
N ARG A 129 -0.82 -13.32 15.22
CA ARG A 129 -1.44 -14.32 14.33
C ARG A 129 -0.81 -14.28 12.94
N ALA A 130 -0.57 -15.44 12.34
CA ALA A 130 0.11 -15.51 11.04
C ALA A 130 -0.75 -14.90 9.93
N GLU A 131 -2.07 -15.12 10.02
CA GLU A 131 -3.06 -14.72 9.02
C GLU A 131 -3.16 -13.20 8.82
N VAL A 132 -2.80 -12.41 9.83
CA VAL A 132 -2.92 -10.94 9.79
C VAL A 132 -1.59 -10.22 9.52
N ARG A 133 -0.47 -10.96 9.46
CA ARG A 133 0.87 -10.37 9.30
C ARG A 133 1.02 -9.45 8.08
N PRO A 134 0.45 -9.79 6.90
CA PRO A 134 0.53 -8.90 5.74
C PRO A 134 -0.09 -7.51 5.97
N TYR A 135 -1.03 -7.41 6.92
CA TYR A 135 -1.76 -6.18 7.24
C TYR A 135 -1.12 -5.37 8.37
N ARG A 136 -0.08 -5.90 9.02
CA ARG A 136 0.63 -5.25 10.14
C ARG A 136 1.65 -4.22 9.65
N LEU A 137 1.26 -3.32 8.75
CA LEU A 137 2.11 -2.34 8.10
C LEU A 137 2.01 -0.93 8.71
N GLY A 138 3.11 -0.18 8.64
CA GLY A 138 3.17 1.23 9.05
C GLY A 138 2.96 1.50 10.54
N ARG A 139 2.92 2.78 10.94
CA ARG A 139 3.12 3.23 12.34
C ARG A 139 2.23 2.58 13.42
N LEU A 140 1.01 2.17 13.07
CA LEU A 140 0.07 1.50 13.99
C LEU A 140 -0.18 0.04 13.60
N GLY A 141 0.58 -0.53 12.65
CA GLY A 141 0.43 -1.90 12.18
C GLY A 141 0.55 -2.94 13.29
N GLY A 142 1.30 -2.64 14.36
CA GLY A 142 1.41 -3.49 15.53
C GLY A 142 0.09 -3.74 16.28
N LEU A 143 -0.91 -2.87 16.10
CA LEU A 143 -2.26 -3.04 16.66
C LEU A 143 -3.08 -4.10 15.92
N VAL A 144 -2.82 -4.31 14.62
CA VAL A 144 -3.61 -5.24 13.79
C VAL A 144 -3.49 -6.68 14.32
N GLY A 145 -4.62 -7.29 14.66
CA GLY A 145 -4.73 -8.60 15.29
C GLY A 145 -4.85 -8.58 16.81
N ARG A 146 -4.70 -7.41 17.47
CA ARG A 146 -5.01 -7.25 18.90
C ARG A 146 -6.51 -7.20 19.12
N LYS A 147 -6.98 -7.76 20.23
CA LYS A 147 -8.39 -7.61 20.62
C LYS A 147 -8.64 -6.23 21.23
N VAL A 148 -9.81 -5.68 20.97
CA VAL A 148 -10.25 -4.39 21.49
C VAL A 148 -10.38 -4.43 23.02
N ASP A 149 -10.79 -5.55 23.61
CA ASP A 149 -10.94 -5.73 25.06
C ASP A 149 -9.61 -5.85 25.83
N GLU A 150 -8.49 -6.02 25.11
CA GLU A 150 -7.12 -6.04 25.64
C GLU A 150 -6.45 -4.65 25.58
N LEU A 151 -7.18 -3.62 25.14
CA LEU A 151 -6.71 -2.25 24.97
C LEU A 151 -7.42 -1.29 25.94
N ASP A 152 -6.81 -0.12 26.17
CA ASP A 152 -7.46 0.97 26.91
C ASP A 152 -8.51 1.63 26.00
N VAL A 153 -9.79 1.38 26.28
CA VAL A 153 -10.91 1.86 25.46
C VAL A 153 -11.78 2.85 26.26
N ALA A 154 -11.87 4.08 25.78
CA ALA A 154 -12.79 5.08 26.31
C ALA A 154 -14.10 5.15 25.49
N GLU A 155 -15.20 5.50 26.16
CA GLU A 155 -16.56 5.42 25.58
C GLU A 155 -16.81 6.32 24.37
N SER A 156 -16.16 7.49 24.27
CA SER A 156 -16.39 8.39 23.14
C SER A 156 -15.17 9.24 22.80
N ALA A 157 -14.91 9.38 21.50
CA ALA A 157 -13.97 10.33 20.92
C ALA A 157 -14.57 11.72 20.67
N GLY A 158 -15.90 11.86 20.77
CA GLY A 158 -16.60 13.10 20.41
C GLY A 158 -16.67 13.34 18.90
N PHE A 159 -16.52 12.29 18.08
CA PHE A 159 -16.62 12.35 16.62
C PHE A 159 -17.72 11.41 16.12
N SER A 160 -18.37 11.83 15.03
CA SER A 160 -19.38 11.10 14.27
C SER A 160 -18.84 10.75 12.89
N GLY A 161 -19.39 9.70 12.29
CA GLY A 161 -19.00 9.27 10.95
C GLY A 161 -19.98 8.27 10.37
N ARG A 162 -19.71 7.85 9.13
CA ARG A 162 -20.54 6.88 8.41
C ARG A 162 -19.67 5.88 7.68
N LEU A 163 -20.05 4.60 7.72
CA LEU A 163 -19.44 3.57 6.87
C LEU A 163 -20.01 3.65 5.46
N THR A 164 -19.14 3.57 4.44
CA THR A 164 -19.55 3.69 3.04
C THR A 164 -20.45 2.53 2.61
N ASP A 165 -20.06 1.29 2.93
CA ASP A 165 -20.74 0.06 2.52
C ASP A 165 -21.00 -0.85 3.73
N LYS A 166 -21.83 -0.35 4.66
CA LYS A 166 -22.17 -1.07 5.89
C LYS A 166 -22.98 -2.34 5.61
N ASP A 167 -23.81 -2.31 4.57
CA ASP A 167 -24.72 -3.41 4.24
C ASP A 167 -23.95 -4.64 3.73
N ALA A 168 -22.84 -4.44 3.00
CA ALA A 168 -21.95 -5.53 2.61
C ALA A 168 -21.39 -6.32 3.82
N LEU A 169 -21.30 -5.70 5.00
CA LEU A 169 -20.80 -6.34 6.22
C LEU A 169 -21.92 -7.01 7.05
N ALA A 170 -23.18 -6.83 6.67
CA ALA A 170 -24.34 -7.34 7.42
C ALA A 170 -24.66 -8.81 7.13
N ASP A 171 -24.29 -9.31 5.94
CA ASP A 171 -24.53 -10.69 5.50
C ASP A 171 -23.40 -11.16 4.57
N VAL A 172 -22.22 -11.40 5.13
CA VAL A 172 -21.03 -11.84 4.38
C VAL A 172 -21.13 -13.34 4.08
N ASP A 173 -20.79 -13.74 2.86
CA ASP A 173 -20.41 -15.12 2.54
C ASP A 173 -18.89 -15.17 2.41
N VAL A 174 -18.20 -15.90 3.28
CA VAL A 174 -16.72 -15.94 3.26
C VAL A 174 -16.16 -16.79 2.13
N ASP A 175 -17.01 -17.61 1.49
CA ASP A 175 -16.67 -18.47 0.37
C ASP A 175 -17.10 -17.86 -0.98
N ASP A 176 -17.55 -16.59 -1.00
CA ASP A 176 -17.96 -15.88 -2.21
C ASP A 176 -16.82 -15.79 -3.23
N GLU A 177 -17.10 -16.21 -4.47
CA GLU A 177 -16.15 -16.19 -5.59
C GLU A 177 -15.84 -14.76 -6.06
N ASP A 178 -16.76 -13.81 -5.87
CA ASP A 178 -16.58 -12.40 -6.19
C ASP A 178 -15.74 -11.67 -5.12
N GLY A 179 -15.51 -12.33 -3.98
CA GLY A 179 -14.67 -11.87 -2.88
C GLY A 179 -15.44 -11.32 -1.69
N VAL A 180 -14.69 -11.03 -0.62
CA VAL A 180 -15.25 -10.58 0.67
C VAL A 180 -15.02 -9.07 0.88
N PRO A 181 -15.86 -8.39 1.70
CA PRO A 181 -15.77 -6.95 1.94
C PRO A 181 -14.59 -6.57 2.88
N SER A 182 -13.38 -6.93 2.48
CA SER A 182 -12.14 -6.63 3.22
C SER A 182 -11.69 -5.18 3.07
N TYR A 183 -12.21 -4.43 2.11
CA TYR A 183 -11.88 -3.01 1.95
C TYR A 183 -12.90 -2.15 2.68
N VAL A 184 -12.53 -1.68 3.87
CA VAL A 184 -13.41 -0.90 4.74
C VAL A 184 -13.10 0.57 4.58
N THR A 185 -14.12 1.32 4.17
CA THR A 185 -14.05 2.77 4.00
C THR A 185 -15.17 3.46 4.74
N GLY A 186 -14.95 4.72 5.08
CA GLY A 186 -15.96 5.56 5.66
C GLY A 186 -15.48 6.99 5.82
N GLU A 187 -16.36 7.81 6.35
CA GLU A 187 -16.12 9.23 6.58
C GLU A 187 -16.23 9.51 8.08
N VAL A 188 -15.41 10.44 8.56
CA VAL A 188 -15.47 10.95 9.93
C VAL A 188 -15.47 12.47 9.87
N GLU A 189 -16.40 13.06 10.60
CA GLU A 189 -16.47 14.50 10.80
C GLU A 189 -15.39 14.91 11.81
N SER A 190 -14.41 15.68 11.37
CA SER A 190 -13.34 16.19 12.21
C SER A 190 -12.75 17.48 11.66
N GLY A 191 -12.53 18.47 12.52
CA GLY A 191 -11.77 19.67 12.16
C GLY A 191 -10.25 19.47 12.10
N ARG A 192 -9.75 18.23 12.26
CA ARG A 192 -8.32 17.91 12.30
C ARG A 192 -8.01 16.49 11.79
N PRO A 193 -6.78 16.22 11.35
CA PRO A 193 -6.34 14.85 11.05
C PRO A 193 -6.41 13.96 12.29
N LEU A 194 -6.89 12.72 12.11
CA LEU A 194 -6.94 11.67 13.14
C LEU A 194 -6.19 10.42 12.66
N SER A 195 -5.72 9.62 13.61
CA SER A 195 -5.34 8.24 13.38
C SER A 195 -6.51 7.36 13.77
N LEU A 196 -6.99 6.53 12.86
CA LEU A 196 -8.10 5.63 13.11
C LEU A 196 -7.64 4.18 13.11
N ALA A 197 -8.22 3.37 13.99
CA ALA A 197 -8.18 1.93 13.93
C ALA A 197 -9.58 1.41 13.62
N VAL A 198 -9.66 0.38 12.78
CA VAL A 198 -10.90 -0.29 12.42
C VAL A 198 -10.85 -1.69 12.99
N SER A 199 -11.84 -2.05 13.80
CA SER A 199 -12.01 -3.40 14.31
C SER A 199 -13.11 -4.14 13.56
N VAL A 200 -12.94 -5.44 13.43
CA VAL A 200 -13.93 -6.38 12.92
C VAL A 200 -14.10 -7.46 13.98
N ASN A 201 -15.34 -7.68 14.44
CA ASN A 201 -15.67 -8.67 15.46
C ASN A 201 -14.79 -8.56 16.73
N GLY A 202 -14.51 -7.32 17.15
CA GLY A 202 -13.71 -7.02 18.34
C GLY A 202 -12.19 -7.19 18.19
N VAL A 203 -11.68 -7.39 16.97
CA VAL A 203 -10.24 -7.48 16.67
C VAL A 203 -9.85 -6.35 15.73
N ILE A 204 -8.77 -5.62 16.04
CA ILE A 204 -8.26 -4.58 15.14
C ILE A 204 -7.84 -5.23 13.82
N GLY A 205 -8.51 -4.90 12.72
CA GLY A 205 -8.23 -5.44 11.39
C GLY A 205 -7.32 -4.53 10.57
N GLY A 206 -7.43 -3.22 10.77
CA GLY A 206 -6.67 -2.24 10.01
C GLY A 206 -6.57 -0.92 10.73
N TRP A 207 -5.77 -0.02 10.18
CA TRP A 207 -5.68 1.36 10.62
C TRP A 207 -5.53 2.28 9.41
N SER A 208 -5.86 3.55 9.60
CA SER A 208 -5.78 4.58 8.56
C SER A 208 -5.46 5.92 9.20
N GLY A 209 -4.63 6.73 8.55
CA GLY A 209 -4.71 8.19 8.76
C GLY A 209 -5.98 8.72 8.10
N LEU A 210 -6.54 9.80 8.62
CA LEU A 210 -7.55 10.56 7.89
C LEU A 210 -6.89 11.32 6.74
N THR A 211 -7.36 11.07 5.52
CA THR A 211 -7.04 11.89 4.35
C THR A 211 -8.22 12.82 4.11
N ARG A 212 -7.96 14.08 3.74
CA ARG A 212 -9.06 14.98 3.34
C ARG A 212 -9.82 14.30 2.20
N THR A 213 -11.14 14.24 2.32
CA THR A 213 -12.03 13.64 1.31
C THR A 213 -11.80 14.25 -0.08
N TYR A 214 -11.28 15.48 -0.10
CA TYR A 214 -10.94 16.26 -1.28
C TYR A 214 -9.44 16.58 -1.39
N ALA A 215 -8.54 15.66 -1.01
CA ALA A 215 -7.11 15.84 -1.27
C ALA A 215 -6.83 16.11 -2.76
N ASP A 216 -7.59 15.47 -3.65
CA ASP A 216 -7.56 15.72 -5.09
C ASP A 216 -7.90 17.18 -5.44
N VAL A 217 -8.68 17.90 -4.64
CA VAL A 217 -9.06 19.30 -4.92
C VAL A 217 -7.92 20.27 -4.63
N GLU A 218 -7.09 20.02 -3.62
CA GLU A 218 -5.87 20.82 -3.45
C GLU A 218 -4.87 20.56 -4.58
N ASP A 219 -4.78 19.32 -5.07
CA ASP A 219 -3.94 18.99 -6.22
C ASP A 219 -4.51 19.59 -7.52
N ILE A 220 -5.82 19.55 -7.73
CA ILE A 220 -6.50 20.22 -8.85
C ILE A 220 -6.27 21.74 -8.78
N ARG A 221 -6.39 22.35 -7.59
CA ARG A 221 -6.12 23.80 -7.40
C ARG A 221 -4.65 24.16 -7.62
N ARG A 222 -3.71 23.33 -7.14
CA ARG A 222 -2.27 23.49 -7.42
C ARG A 222 -1.96 23.37 -8.92
N ALA A 223 -2.71 22.53 -9.62
CA ALA A 223 -2.65 22.39 -11.07
C ALA A 223 -3.44 23.48 -11.83
N GLY A 224 -3.99 24.49 -11.13
CA GLY A 224 -4.72 25.61 -11.74
C GLY A 224 -6.16 25.31 -12.16
N GLY A 225 -6.72 24.16 -11.76
CA GLY A 225 -8.12 23.82 -11.93
C GLY A 225 -9.00 24.46 -10.87
N ASP A 226 -10.22 24.82 -11.24
CA ASP A 226 -11.20 25.43 -10.35
C ASP A 226 -12.21 24.36 -9.90
N VAL A 227 -12.42 24.23 -8.58
CA VAL A 227 -13.36 23.28 -8.00
C VAL A 227 -14.12 23.97 -6.87
N ASP A 228 -15.43 24.12 -7.09
CA ASP A 228 -16.38 24.56 -6.09
C ASP A 228 -16.72 23.40 -5.16
N LEU A 229 -16.45 23.58 -3.87
CA LEU A 229 -16.79 22.63 -2.82
C LEU A 229 -18.04 23.10 -2.07
N PRO A 230 -18.99 22.20 -1.74
CA PRO A 230 -20.11 22.52 -0.87
C PRO A 230 -19.66 23.08 0.48
N GLU A 231 -20.39 24.05 1.03
CA GLU A 231 -20.13 24.62 2.35
C GLU A 231 -20.14 23.50 3.43
N GLY A 232 -19.10 23.43 4.27
CA GLY A 232 -18.93 22.39 5.30
C GLY A 232 -18.13 21.15 4.88
N SER A 233 -17.74 21.02 3.62
CA SER A 233 -16.96 19.88 3.12
C SER A 233 -15.51 19.82 3.66
N GLN A 234 -15.05 20.85 4.37
CA GLN A 234 -13.69 20.92 4.94
C GLN A 234 -13.52 20.11 6.23
N ASP A 235 -14.63 19.70 6.84
CA ASP A 235 -14.65 18.96 8.11
C ASP A 235 -14.92 17.47 7.93
N VAL A 236 -15.06 16.97 6.70
CA VAL A 236 -15.31 15.54 6.43
C VAL A 236 -14.05 14.91 5.87
N TYR A 237 -13.56 13.86 6.54
CA TYR A 237 -12.35 13.14 6.14
C TYR A 237 -12.68 11.68 5.86
N THR A 238 -12.09 11.14 4.80
CA THR A 238 -12.23 9.73 4.46
C THR A 238 -11.13 8.91 5.14
N PHE A 239 -11.49 7.73 5.63
CA PHE A 239 -10.55 6.68 5.95
C PHE A 239 -10.74 5.49 5.03
N ARG A 240 -9.63 4.80 4.74
CA ARG A 240 -9.58 3.63 3.86
C ARG A 240 -8.60 2.64 4.47
N THR A 241 -9.05 1.43 4.72
CA THR A 241 -8.15 0.38 5.23
C THR A 241 -8.60 -0.99 4.74
N PHE A 242 -7.64 -1.90 4.62
CA PHE A 242 -7.95 -3.31 4.43
C PHE A 242 -7.99 -4.00 5.79
N VAL A 243 -9.00 -4.84 5.99
CA VAL A 243 -9.10 -5.77 7.11
C VAL A 243 -8.82 -7.20 6.61
N PRO A 244 -8.04 -8.01 7.35
CA PRO A 244 -7.76 -9.38 6.96
C PRO A 244 -9.06 -10.19 6.75
N PRO A 245 -9.21 -10.91 5.63
CA PRO A 245 -10.35 -11.80 5.39
C PRO A 245 -10.59 -12.79 6.53
N SER A 246 -9.52 -13.23 7.19
CA SER A 246 -9.57 -14.14 8.35
C SER A 246 -10.26 -13.58 9.60
N LEU A 247 -10.60 -12.28 9.62
CA LEU A 247 -11.40 -11.67 10.69
C LEU A 247 -12.90 -11.61 10.35
N LEU A 248 -13.26 -11.83 9.09
CA LEU A 248 -14.65 -11.93 8.65
C LEU A 248 -15.21 -13.32 8.97
N ARG A 249 -16.53 -13.39 9.11
CA ARG A 249 -17.30 -14.63 9.30
C ARG A 249 -18.58 -14.57 8.46
N ASP A 250 -19.20 -15.72 8.23
CA ASP A 250 -20.50 -15.76 7.57
C ASP A 250 -21.56 -14.96 8.32
N GLY A 251 -22.41 -14.28 7.56
CA GLY A 251 -23.45 -13.39 8.07
C GLY A 251 -22.89 -12.08 8.59
N ARG A 252 -23.42 -11.62 9.73
CA ARG A 252 -23.15 -10.28 10.25
C ARG A 252 -21.77 -10.15 10.89
N ASN A 253 -21.04 -9.14 10.45
CA ASN A 253 -19.77 -8.70 11.01
C ASN A 253 -19.92 -7.34 11.69
N ASP A 254 -19.49 -7.26 12.95
CA ASP A 254 -19.56 -6.00 13.70
C ASP A 254 -18.28 -5.20 13.44
N VAL A 255 -18.43 -4.02 12.84
CA VAL A 255 -17.32 -3.11 12.53
C VAL A 255 -17.39 -1.88 13.40
N GLU A 256 -16.28 -1.56 14.06
CA GLU A 256 -16.15 -0.40 14.95
C GLU A 256 -14.93 0.43 14.57
N VAL A 257 -15.06 1.75 14.68
CA VAL A 257 -14.00 2.70 14.35
C VAL A 257 -13.57 3.44 15.61
N PHE A 258 -12.26 3.57 15.81
CA PHE A 258 -11.67 4.21 16.97
C PHE A 258 -10.67 5.26 16.56
N VAL A 259 -10.65 6.40 17.24
CA VAL A 259 -9.48 7.28 17.26
C VAL A 259 -8.39 6.62 18.11
N VAL A 260 -7.18 6.56 17.58
CA VAL A 260 -6.00 6.07 18.29
C VAL A 260 -5.19 7.25 18.81
N GLU A 261 -5.03 7.30 20.13
CA GLU A 261 -4.08 8.17 20.81
C GLU A 261 -2.86 7.34 21.25
N GLY A 262 -1.65 7.89 21.08
CA GLY A 262 -0.39 7.17 21.37
C GLY A 262 0.14 6.32 20.21
N GLY A 263 1.11 5.47 20.51
CA GLY A 263 1.71 4.48 19.60
C GLY A 263 1.22 3.06 19.88
N VAL A 264 1.89 2.06 19.30
CA VAL A 264 1.50 0.64 19.44
C VAL A 264 1.52 0.15 20.90
N ASP A 265 2.47 0.64 21.69
CA ASP A 265 2.75 0.14 23.05
C ASP A 265 1.87 0.79 24.14
N ASP A 266 1.38 2.01 23.88
CA ASP A 266 0.58 2.82 24.81
C ASP A 266 -0.75 3.28 24.20
N ALA A 267 -1.24 2.57 23.18
CA ALA A 267 -2.45 2.90 22.45
C ALA A 267 -3.67 3.02 23.36
N ARG A 268 -4.36 4.16 23.23
CA ARG A 268 -5.70 4.37 23.78
C ARG A 268 -6.70 4.55 22.65
N LEU A 269 -7.77 3.78 22.70
CA LEU A 269 -8.82 3.78 21.70
C LEU A 269 -10.00 4.62 22.21
N ARG A 270 -10.51 5.51 21.36
CA ARG A 270 -11.73 6.26 21.64
C ARG A 270 -12.75 6.01 20.55
N ARG A 271 -13.93 5.53 20.92
CA ARG A 271 -14.99 5.14 19.96
C ARG A 271 -15.48 6.34 19.15
N VAL A 272 -15.56 6.17 17.83
CA VAL A 272 -16.26 7.09 16.92
C VAL A 272 -17.70 6.60 16.79
N ALA A 273 -18.67 7.52 16.85
CA ALA A 273 -20.07 7.18 16.63
C ALA A 273 -20.30 6.98 15.12
N MET A 274 -20.35 5.72 14.69
CA MET A 274 -20.51 5.35 13.28
C MET A 274 -21.98 5.01 12.96
N GLU A 275 -22.52 5.64 11.93
CA GLU A 275 -23.80 5.29 11.31
C GLU A 275 -23.64 4.27 10.17
#